data_AF-A0A444JD32-F1
#
_entry.id   AF-A0A444JD32-F1
#
_cell.length_a   1.000
_cell.length_b   1.000
_cell.length_c   1.000
_cell.angle_alpha   90.00
_cell.angle_beta   90.00
_cell.angle_gamma   90.00
#
_symmetry.space_group_name_H-M   'P 1'
#
loop_
_entity.id
_entity.type
_entity.pdbx_description
1 polymer ?
#
loop_
_entity_poly.entity_id
_entity_poly.type
_entity_poly.pdbx_seq_one_letter_code
_entity_poly.pdbx_strand_id
1 'polypeptide(L)'
;MKTFPFRLALITLCFVVLLVQVTAALAGKKEKSYGTLTGVRFVKNYDGDTITVDLKGQHPLFGDDISVRIAGIDTPEIKGKCAQEKKLAR
;
A
#
# COMPACT_ATOMS: atom_id res chain seq x y z
N MET A 1 -32.42 -36.97 40.16
CA MET A 1 -31.82 -35.63 40.02
C MET A 1 -31.25 -35.52 38.61
N LYS A 2 -31.84 -34.69 37.75
CA LYS A 2 -31.39 -34.53 36.34
C LYS A 2 -30.10 -33.69 36.37
N THR A 3 -28.97 -34.30 36.04
CA THR A 3 -27.70 -33.59 35.87
C THR A 3 -27.84 -32.69 34.64
N PHE A 4 -28.11 -31.41 34.88
CA PHE A 4 -28.11 -30.39 33.83
C PHE A 4 -26.79 -30.46 33.04
N PRO A 5 -26.79 -30.24 31.72
CA PRO A 5 -25.63 -30.43 30.85
C PRO A 5 -24.65 -29.24 30.98
N PHE A 6 -24.23 -28.93 32.20
CA PHE A 6 -23.34 -27.82 32.54
C PHE A 6 -22.03 -27.87 31.75
N ARG A 7 -21.53 -29.09 31.48
CA ARG A 7 -20.34 -29.31 30.65
C ARG A 7 -20.56 -28.96 29.17
N LEU A 8 -21.75 -29.23 28.63
CA LEU A 8 -22.08 -28.88 27.25
C LEU A 8 -22.26 -27.37 27.09
N ALA A 9 -22.90 -26.71 28.05
CA ALA A 9 -23.05 -25.26 28.10
C ALA A 9 -21.71 -24.53 28.22
N LEU A 10 -20.75 -25.09 28.97
CA LEU A 10 -19.40 -24.53 29.09
C LEU A 10 -18.61 -24.69 27.78
N ILE A 11 -18.71 -25.84 27.10
CA ILE A 11 -18.05 -26.08 25.81
C ILE A 11 -18.61 -25.16 24.73
N THR A 12 -19.94 -25.02 24.64
CA THR A 12 -20.55 -24.10 23.67
C THR A 12 -20.18 -22.65 23.95
N LEU A 13 -20.11 -22.24 25.22
CA LEU A 13 -19.62 -20.91 25.59
C LEU A 13 -18.17 -20.67 25.15
N CYS A 14 -17.26 -21.62 25.42
CA CYS A 14 -15.87 -21.52 24.97
C CYS A 14 -15.75 -21.42 23.44
N PHE A 15 -16.58 -22.17 22.70
CA PHE A 15 -16.58 -22.15 21.24
C PHE A 15 -17.08 -20.80 20.69
N VAL A 16 -18.10 -20.22 21.31
CA VAL A 16 -18.59 -18.87 20.97
C VAL A 16 -17.54 -17.81 21.26
N VAL A 17 -16.87 -17.88 22.42
CA VAL A 17 -15.78 -16.95 22.77
C VAL A 17 -14.63 -17.06 21.76
N LEU A 18 -14.25 -18.27 21.37
CA LEU A 18 -13.22 -18.50 20.36
C LEU A 18 -13.63 -17.91 18.99
N LEU A 19 -14.88 -18.11 18.57
CA LEU A 19 -15.43 -17.54 17.34
C LEU A 19 -15.38 -16.00 17.34
N VAL A 20 -15.73 -15.37 18.45
CA VAL A 20 -15.68 -13.90 18.60
C VAL A 20 -14.24 -13.36 18.53
N GLN A 21 -13.26 -14.09 19.06
CA GLN A 21 -11.85 -13.68 19.00
C GLN A 21 -11.30 -13.76 17.56
N VAL A 22 -11.71 -14.77 16.79
CA VAL A 22 -11.27 -14.96 15.39
C VAL A 22 -11.85 -13.88 14.47
N THR A 23 -13.12 -13.50 14.64
CA THR A 23 -13.74 -12.46 13.81
C THR A 23 -13.13 -11.08 14.05
N ALA A 24 -12.75 -10.76 15.30
CA ALA A 24 -12.06 -9.51 15.63
C ALA A 24 -10.66 -9.40 15.00
N ALA A 25 -9.91 -10.51 14.92
CA ALA A 25 -8.58 -10.53 14.31
C ALA A 25 -8.61 -10.28 12.79
N LEU A 26 -9.66 -10.75 12.11
CA LEU A 26 -9.82 -10.56 10.66
C LEU A 26 -10.26 -9.15 10.28
N ALA A 27 -10.94 -8.43 11.18
CA ALA A 27 -11.40 -7.06 10.94
C ALA A 27 -10.26 -6.00 10.91
N GLY A 28 -9.05 -6.35 11.35
CA GLY A 28 -7.99 -5.40 11.69
C GLY A 28 -7.06 -4.91 10.58
N LYS A 29 -7.26 -5.28 9.31
CA LYS A 29 -6.38 -4.79 8.22
C LYS A 29 -6.93 -3.49 7.62
N LYS A 30 -6.52 -2.36 8.20
CA LYS A 30 -6.73 -1.04 7.59
C LYS A 30 -5.55 -0.72 6.68
N GLU A 31 -5.81 -0.50 5.39
CA GLU A 31 -4.80 0.00 4.47
C GLU A 31 -4.32 1.39 4.89
N LYS A 32 -3.01 1.62 4.83
CA LYS A 32 -2.44 2.95 5.08
C LYS A 32 -2.78 3.84 3.89
N SER A 33 -3.48 4.94 4.14
CA SER A 33 -3.70 6.01 3.17
C SER A 33 -3.00 7.27 3.66
N TYR A 34 -2.27 7.92 2.75
CA TYR A 34 -1.55 9.18 3.02
C TYR A 34 -2.30 10.40 2.46
N GLY A 35 -3.55 10.22 2.03
CA GLY A 35 -4.34 11.26 1.37
C GLY A 35 -4.04 11.39 -0.13
N THR A 36 -4.71 12.34 -0.78
CA THR A 36 -4.53 12.65 -2.20
C THR A 36 -3.79 13.97 -2.34
N LEU A 37 -2.68 13.95 -3.08
CA LEU A 37 -1.94 15.16 -3.43
C LEU A 37 -2.56 15.79 -4.68
N THR A 38 -2.95 17.07 -4.59
CA THR A 38 -3.55 17.84 -5.68
C THR A 38 -2.62 18.96 -6.13
N GLY A 39 -2.81 19.46 -7.36
CA GLY A 39 -2.00 20.57 -7.88
C GLY A 39 -0.57 20.16 -8.25
N VAL A 40 -0.35 18.87 -8.50
CA VAL A 40 0.90 18.31 -9.01
C VAL A 40 1.22 18.91 -10.38
N ARG A 41 2.41 19.49 -10.51
CA ARG A 41 2.91 20.06 -11.77
C ARG A 41 3.95 19.11 -12.36
N PHE A 42 3.76 18.71 -13.61
CA PHE A 42 4.78 17.97 -14.35
C PHE A 42 6.01 18.86 -14.63
N VAL A 43 7.20 18.31 -14.43
CA VAL A 43 8.48 18.99 -14.70
C VAL A 43 9.15 18.37 -15.92
N LYS A 44 9.40 17.06 -15.89
CA LYS A 44 10.07 16.33 -16.97
C LYS A 44 9.76 14.84 -16.90
N ASN A 45 9.86 14.19 -18.05
CA ASN A 45 9.85 12.74 -18.13
C ASN A 45 11.28 12.24 -17.93
N TYR A 46 11.47 11.25 -17.07
CA TYR A 46 12.77 10.60 -16.90
C TYR A 46 12.85 9.37 -17.81
N ASP A 47 11.99 8.36 -17.61
CA ASP A 47 11.88 7.17 -18.45
C ASP A 47 10.41 6.73 -18.57
N GLY A 48 10.12 5.45 -18.85
CA GLY A 48 8.77 4.99 -19.16
C GLY A 48 7.83 4.92 -17.95
N ASP A 49 8.35 4.76 -16.74
CA ASP A 49 7.58 4.73 -15.48
C ASP A 49 7.98 5.82 -14.48
N THR A 50 9.06 6.58 -14.74
CA THR A 50 9.54 7.63 -13.85
C THR A 50 9.35 9.03 -14.43
N ILE A 51 8.66 9.90 -13.69
CA ILE A 51 8.50 11.33 -13.99
C ILE A 51 9.01 12.20 -12.84
N THR A 52 9.37 13.44 -13.12
CA THR A 52 9.65 14.46 -12.10
C THR A 52 8.48 15.44 -12.01
N VAL A 53 8.06 15.75 -10.78
CA VAL A 53 6.93 16.65 -10.50
C VAL A 53 7.25 17.62 -9.37
N ASP A 54 6.49 18.72 -9.34
CA ASP A 54 6.45 19.66 -8.22
C ASP A 54 5.08 19.61 -7.53
N LEU A 55 5.07 19.67 -6.21
CA LEU A 55 3.90 19.67 -5.34
C LEU A 55 3.63 21.09 -4.85
N LYS A 56 2.65 21.76 -5.46
CA LYS A 56 2.22 23.10 -5.02
C LYS A 56 1.74 23.08 -3.56
N GLY A 57 2.16 24.08 -2.80
CA GLY A 57 1.76 24.24 -1.40
C GLY A 57 2.63 23.47 -0.40
N GLN A 58 3.56 22.63 -0.88
CA GLN A 58 4.53 21.94 -0.03
C GLN A 58 5.83 22.73 0.09
N HIS A 59 6.58 22.46 1.16
CA HIS A 59 7.88 23.09 1.38
C HIS A 59 8.86 22.66 0.26
N PRO A 60 9.62 23.57 -0.37
CA PRO A 60 10.49 23.28 -1.52
C PRO A 60 11.40 22.06 -1.32
N LEU A 61 11.98 21.90 -0.12
CA LEU A 61 12.83 20.76 0.26
C LEU A 61 12.20 19.37 0.00
N PHE A 62 10.87 19.25 0.09
CA PHE A 62 10.14 17.99 -0.14
C PHE A 62 9.01 18.15 -1.17
N GLY A 63 8.99 19.29 -1.87
CA GLY A 63 7.90 19.71 -2.74
C GLY A 63 8.34 19.85 -4.19
N ASP A 64 9.59 20.25 -4.43
CA ASP A 64 10.11 20.51 -5.77
C ASP A 64 11.00 19.36 -6.25
N ASP A 65 11.05 19.16 -7.57
CA ASP A 65 11.89 18.18 -8.27
C ASP A 65 11.76 16.73 -7.75
N ILE A 66 10.54 16.33 -7.37
CA ILE A 66 10.29 15.00 -6.83
C ILE A 66 10.21 13.97 -7.96
N SER A 67 11.05 12.94 -7.88
CA SER A 67 10.95 11.77 -8.75
C SER A 67 9.85 10.83 -8.27
N VAL A 68 8.90 10.52 -9.16
CA VAL A 68 7.75 9.65 -8.90
C VAL A 68 7.74 8.50 -9.90
N ARG A 69 7.66 7.27 -9.38
CA ARG A 69 7.50 6.05 -10.18
C ARG A 69 6.07 5.56 -10.19
N ILE A 70 5.61 5.06 -11.33
CA ILE A 70 4.29 4.44 -11.41
C ILE A 70 4.34 3.06 -10.76
N ALA A 71 3.57 2.88 -9.68
CA ALA A 71 3.56 1.63 -8.93
C ALA A 71 3.11 0.45 -9.80
N GLY A 72 3.92 -0.62 -9.79
CA GLY A 72 3.62 -1.86 -10.52
C GLY A 72 3.96 -1.83 -12.02
N ILE A 73 4.53 -0.74 -12.52
CA ILE A 73 5.09 -0.64 -13.86
C ILE A 73 6.61 -0.57 -13.74
N ASP A 74 7.30 -1.36 -14.55
CA ASP A 74 8.76 -1.36 -14.65
C ASP A 74 9.12 -1.22 -16.12
N THR A 75 9.93 -0.22 -16.45
CA THR A 75 10.32 0.07 -17.83
C THR A 75 11.83 0.08 -17.98
N PRO A 76 12.36 -0.05 -19.22
CA PRO A 76 13.78 0.04 -19.43
C PRO A 76 14.36 1.37 -18.90
N GLU A 77 15.39 1.27 -18.07
CA GLU A 77 15.98 2.40 -17.37
C GLU A 77 17.07 3.09 -18.21
N ILE A 78 17.04 4.44 -18.28
CA ILE A 78 18.07 5.23 -19.02
C ILE A 78 19.48 5.00 -18.48
N LYS A 79 19.59 4.77 -17.17
CA LYS A 79 20.86 4.48 -16.48
C LYS A 79 21.00 3.00 -16.12
N GLY A 80 20.22 2.13 -16.78
CA GLY A 80 20.28 0.68 -16.63
C GLY A 80 21.68 0.12 -16.91
N LYS A 81 21.95 -1.12 -16.52
CA LYS A 81 23.26 -1.75 -16.75
C LYS A 81 23.39 -2.29 -18.17
N CYS A 82 22.28 -2.65 -18.78
CA CYS A 82 22.24 -3.31 -20.08
C CYS A 82 22.18 -2.30 -21.24
N ALA A 83 22.90 -2.54 -22.33
CA ALA A 83 22.84 -1.70 -23.52
C ALA A 83 21.45 -1.71 -24.19
N GLN A 84 20.78 -2.87 -24.18
CA GLN A 84 19.42 -3.01 -24.70
C GLN A 84 18.42 -2.19 -23.88
N GLU A 85 18.55 -2.22 -22.56
CA GLU A 85 17.71 -1.46 -21.64
C GLU A 85 17.83 0.05 -21.92
N LYS A 86 19.06 0.58 -21.98
CA LYS A 86 19.31 1.98 -22.34
C LYS A 86 18.80 2.36 -23.73
N LYS A 87 18.78 1.42 -24.67
CA LYS A 87 18.29 1.65 -26.04
C LYS A 87 16.77 1.76 -26.07
N LEU A 88 16.08 0.95 -25.28
CA LEU A 88 14.61 0.95 -25.19
C LEU A 88 14.06 2.05 -24.29
N ALA A 89 14.91 2.64 -23.43
CA ALA A 89 14.55 3.73 -22.52
C ALA A 89 14.48 5.12 -23.19
N ARG A 90 14.82 5.23 -24.48
CA ARG A 90 14.87 6.49 -25.24
C ARG A 90 13.63 6.68 -26.10
#